data_AF-A0A453NME6-F1
#
_entry.id   AF-A0A453NME6-F1
#
_cell.length_a   1.000
_cell.length_b   1.000
_cell.length_c   1.000
_cell.angle_alpha   90.00
_cell.angle_beta   90.00
_cell.angle_gamma   90.00
#
_symmetry.space_group_name_H-M   'P 1'
#
loop_
_entity.id
_entity.type
_entity.pdbx_description
1 polymer ?
#
loop_
_entity_poly.entity_id
_entity_poly.type
_entity_poly.pdbx_seq_one_letter_code
_entity_poly.pdbx_strand_id
1 'polypeptide(L)'
;MRYEVTGDALYKQIATSFMDMINSSHSYATGGTSAGEVWADPKRLAATLSTENAESCTTYNMLKVSRNLFRWTKEIAYADYYERALINGVLSIQRGTDPGVMIYMLPQAPGRSKAISYHGWGTKYDSFWCCYGTGIESFSKLGDSIYFEEKGDTPALSIIQYIPSTFNWKTAGVTVTQQLEPLSSSDMNFRVSLSVSGKTNGQSATLNVRIPTWTSASGAKAILNDKDLGSVTPGSLLSVTKQWNSNDHLSLQFPIALRTEAIKDDQ
;
A
#
# COMPACT_ATOMS: atom_id res chain seq x y z
N MET A 1 7.02 17.61 0.84
CA MET A 1 6.98 18.80 -0.04
C MET A 1 8.26 19.63 -0.02
N ARG A 2 8.94 19.84 1.13
CA ARG A 2 10.15 20.69 1.13
C ARG A 2 11.29 20.11 0.28
N TYR A 3 11.52 18.79 0.33
CA TYR A 3 12.50 18.12 -0.54
C TYR A 3 12.14 18.28 -2.03
N GLU A 4 10.88 18.08 -2.39
CA GLU A 4 10.42 18.14 -3.78
C GLU A 4 10.52 19.54 -4.39
N VAL A 5 10.41 20.58 -3.56
CA VAL A 5 10.51 21.98 -4.01
C VAL A 5 11.96 22.46 -4.04
N THR A 6 12.79 22.05 -3.08
CA THR A 6 14.14 22.61 -2.90
C THR A 6 15.26 21.73 -3.44
N GLY A 7 15.02 20.42 -3.58
CA GLY A 7 16.06 19.43 -3.86
C GLY A 7 17.00 19.15 -2.68
N ASP A 8 16.80 19.76 -1.50
CA ASP A 8 17.70 19.62 -0.36
C ASP A 8 17.57 18.24 0.29
N ALA A 9 18.62 17.43 0.16
CA ALA A 9 18.71 16.06 0.63
C ALA A 9 18.45 15.91 2.14
N LEU A 10 18.66 16.96 2.95
CA LEU A 10 18.35 16.94 4.38
C LEU A 10 16.88 16.57 4.64
N TYR A 11 15.94 17.14 3.90
CA TYR A 11 14.51 16.87 4.10
C TYR A 11 14.11 15.46 3.66
N LYS A 12 14.78 14.90 2.65
CA LYS A 12 14.62 13.49 2.29
C LYS A 12 15.11 12.59 3.42
N GLN A 13 16.31 12.86 3.95
CA GLN A 13 16.90 12.09 5.05
C GLN A 13 16.04 12.13 6.31
N ILE A 14 15.54 13.30 6.73
CA ILE A 14 14.65 13.42 7.90
C ILE A 14 13.41 12.53 7.74
N ALA A 15 12.76 12.57 6.57
CA ALA A 15 11.57 11.77 6.32
C ALA A 15 11.87 10.26 6.27
N THR A 16 12.99 9.86 5.66
CA THR A 16 13.47 8.47 5.65
C THR A 16 13.73 7.98 7.08
N SER A 17 14.52 8.72 7.87
CA SER A 17 14.84 8.34 9.26
C SER A 17 13.60 8.27 10.15
N PHE A 18 12.64 9.17 9.96
CA PHE A 18 11.36 9.11 10.68
C PHE A 18 10.59 7.83 10.33
N MET A 19 10.46 7.51 9.05
CA MET A 19 9.77 6.29 8.60
C MET A 19 10.46 5.02 9.13
N ASP A 20 11.78 4.98 9.11
CA ASP A 20 12.56 3.84 9.60
C ASP A 20 12.39 3.65 11.11
N MET A 21 12.38 4.74 11.88
CA MET A 21 12.08 4.71 13.31
C MET A 21 10.68 4.14 13.55
N ILE A 22 9.66 4.69 12.89
CA ILE A 22 8.28 4.22 13.05
C ILE A 22 8.13 2.75 12.66
N ASN A 23 8.75 2.33 11.55
CA ASN A 23 8.70 0.95 11.07
C ASN A 23 9.47 -0.02 11.95
N SER A 24 10.58 0.39 12.57
CA SER A 24 11.40 -0.50 13.41
C SER A 24 10.90 -0.61 14.84
N SER A 25 10.16 0.37 15.36
CA SER A 25 9.79 0.38 16.79
C SER A 25 8.38 0.80 17.14
N HIS A 26 7.55 1.34 16.24
CA HIS A 26 6.26 1.97 16.60
C HIS A 26 5.03 1.55 15.78
N SER A 27 5.14 0.55 14.90
CA SER A 27 4.00 0.06 14.09
C SER A 27 3.51 -1.32 14.50
N TYR A 28 2.19 -1.45 14.58
CA TYR A 28 1.47 -2.72 14.74
C TYR A 28 1.38 -3.50 13.42
N ALA A 29 0.96 -4.77 13.49
CA ALA A 29 0.82 -5.63 12.31
C ALA A 29 -0.18 -5.09 11.26
N THR A 30 -1.13 -4.25 11.70
CA THR A 30 -2.09 -3.54 10.83
C THR A 30 -1.46 -2.39 10.03
N GLY A 31 -0.20 -2.03 10.29
CA GLY A 31 0.47 -0.86 9.71
C GLY A 31 0.18 0.46 10.45
N GLY A 32 -0.85 0.48 11.31
CA GLY A 32 -1.13 1.58 12.22
C GLY A 32 -0.02 1.75 13.27
N THR A 33 0.02 2.93 13.90
CA THR A 33 1.06 3.33 14.86
C THR A 33 0.43 4.18 15.95
N SER A 34 1.19 4.56 16.99
CA SER A 34 0.74 5.38 18.13
C SER A 34 -0.26 4.68 19.08
N ALA A 35 -0.24 5.11 20.33
CA ALA A 35 -1.16 4.70 21.38
C ALA A 35 -1.55 5.94 22.18
N GLY A 36 -2.85 6.17 22.38
CA GLY A 36 -3.34 7.40 22.99
C GLY A 36 -2.83 8.66 22.27
N GLU A 37 -2.77 8.62 20.94
CA GLU A 37 -2.32 9.74 20.05
C GLU A 37 -0.84 10.11 20.18
N VAL A 38 -0.03 9.32 20.88
CA VAL A 38 1.40 9.57 21.06
C VAL A 38 2.25 8.36 20.69
N TRP A 39 3.50 8.63 20.32
CA TRP A 39 4.56 7.62 20.28
C TRP A 39 5.36 7.72 21.57
N ALA A 40 5.29 6.68 22.39
CA ALA A 40 6.09 6.54 23.61
C ALA A 40 7.42 5.83 23.31
N ASP A 41 7.99 5.18 24.33
CA ASP A 41 9.26 4.46 24.22
C ASP A 41 9.27 3.46 23.05
N PRO A 42 10.38 3.41 22.29
CA PRO A 42 10.52 2.47 21.18
C PRO A 42 10.49 1.03 21.70
N LYS A 43 9.89 0.11 20.92
CA LYS A 43 9.84 -1.33 21.23
C LYS A 43 9.20 -1.64 22.60
N ARG A 44 8.14 -0.91 22.94
CA ARG A 44 7.30 -1.15 24.13
C ARG A 44 5.82 -1.39 23.76
N LEU A 45 5.54 -1.87 22.55
CA LEU A 45 4.18 -1.86 22.02
C LEU A 45 3.25 -2.81 22.78
N ALA A 46 3.77 -3.88 23.40
CA ALA A 46 2.95 -4.82 24.15
C ALA A 46 2.29 -4.13 25.36
N ALA A 47 3.02 -3.24 26.04
CA ALA A 47 2.51 -2.47 27.17
C ALA A 47 1.42 -1.46 26.76
N THR A 48 1.34 -1.11 25.48
CA THR A 48 0.36 -0.13 24.96
C THR A 48 -0.93 -0.74 24.45
N LEU A 49 -1.03 -2.07 24.38
CA LEU A 49 -2.17 -2.77 23.79
C LEU A 49 -3.46 -2.46 24.56
N SER A 50 -4.34 -1.69 23.92
CA SER A 50 -5.60 -1.21 24.51
C SER A 50 -6.67 -0.99 23.41
N THR A 51 -7.69 -0.21 23.73
CA THR A 51 -8.72 0.23 22.77
C THR A 51 -8.33 1.52 22.05
N GLU A 52 -7.36 2.28 22.58
CA GLU A 52 -6.94 3.57 22.04
C GLU A 52 -5.58 3.46 21.35
N ASN A 53 -5.50 2.64 20.30
CA ASN A 53 -4.31 2.45 19.48
C ASN A 53 -4.59 2.82 18.03
N ALA A 54 -3.52 3.04 17.27
CA ALA A 54 -3.60 3.12 15.81
C ALA A 54 -4.65 4.12 15.34
N GLU A 55 -4.51 5.38 15.76
CA GLU A 55 -5.37 6.47 15.30
C GLU A 55 -5.39 6.52 13.76
N SER A 56 -6.58 6.67 13.18
CA SER A 56 -6.75 6.68 11.73
C SER A 56 -6.07 7.88 11.05
N CYS A 57 -6.05 9.07 11.67
CA CYS A 57 -5.31 10.24 11.18
C CYS A 57 -3.82 9.97 11.02
N THR A 58 -3.24 9.28 11.99
CA THR A 58 -1.82 8.91 12.00
C THR A 58 -1.53 7.98 10.84
N THR A 59 -2.37 6.94 10.63
CA THR A 59 -2.24 6.03 9.49
C THR A 59 -2.37 6.77 8.15
N TYR A 60 -3.35 7.67 8.01
CA TYR A 60 -3.52 8.51 6.81
C TYR A 60 -2.26 9.34 6.50
N ASN A 61 -1.65 9.97 7.50
CA ASN A 61 -0.46 10.78 7.29
C ASN A 61 0.79 9.94 7.04
N MET A 62 0.90 8.77 7.67
CA MET A 62 1.98 7.83 7.38
C MET A 62 1.93 7.31 5.94
N LEU A 63 0.73 7.07 5.37
CA LEU A 63 0.59 6.75 3.94
C LEU A 63 1.15 7.87 3.06
N LYS A 64 0.90 9.15 3.38
CA LYS A 64 1.47 10.28 2.64
C LYS A 64 3.00 10.33 2.72
N VAL A 65 3.59 10.00 3.87
CA VAL A 65 5.04 9.89 4.03
C VAL A 65 5.57 8.75 3.16
N SER A 66 5.01 7.55 3.29
CA SER A 66 5.42 6.36 2.54
C SER A 66 5.33 6.56 1.03
N ARG A 67 4.24 7.18 0.54
CA ARG A 67 4.05 7.53 -0.86
C ARG A 67 5.18 8.41 -1.40
N ASN A 68 5.56 9.44 -0.65
CA ASN A 68 6.62 10.35 -1.10
C ASN A 68 7.99 9.68 -1.04
N LEU A 69 8.26 8.88 0.00
CA LEU A 69 9.49 8.08 0.06
C LEU A 69 9.60 7.12 -1.12
N PHE A 70 8.52 6.42 -1.48
CA PHE A 70 8.48 5.58 -2.68
C PHE A 70 8.78 6.39 -3.96
N ARG A 71 8.19 7.59 -4.11
CA ARG A 71 8.46 8.46 -5.27
C ARG A 71 9.94 8.82 -5.41
N TRP A 72 10.66 8.98 -4.30
CA TRP A 72 12.05 9.43 -4.30
C TRP A 72 13.09 8.30 -4.35
N THR A 73 12.71 7.08 -3.97
CA THR A 73 13.64 5.96 -3.75
C THR A 73 13.31 4.73 -4.58
N LYS A 74 12.02 4.55 -4.92
CA LYS A 74 11.47 3.32 -5.54
C LYS A 74 11.63 2.07 -4.68
N GLU A 75 11.95 2.23 -3.39
CA GLU A 75 12.13 1.09 -2.49
C GLU A 75 10.81 0.40 -2.17
N ILE A 76 10.78 -0.92 -2.34
CA ILE A 76 9.57 -1.74 -2.17
C ILE A 76 9.06 -1.74 -0.73
N ALA A 77 9.94 -1.54 0.26
CA ALA A 77 9.54 -1.43 1.66
C ALA A 77 8.45 -0.37 1.89
N TYR A 78 8.50 0.77 1.17
CA TYR A 78 7.49 1.81 1.27
C TYR A 78 6.18 1.43 0.58
N ALA A 79 6.23 0.66 -0.50
CA ALA A 79 5.04 0.13 -1.15
C ALA A 79 4.35 -0.96 -0.31
N ASP A 80 5.13 -1.81 0.36
CA ASP A 80 4.62 -2.84 1.27
C ASP A 80 4.00 -2.23 2.53
N TYR A 81 4.64 -1.21 3.11
CA TYR A 81 4.03 -0.44 4.18
C TYR A 81 2.70 0.16 3.74
N TYR A 82 2.67 0.77 2.55
CA TYR A 82 1.46 1.38 2.01
C TYR A 82 0.34 0.36 1.85
N GLU A 83 0.62 -0.80 1.25
CA GLU A 83 -0.33 -1.91 1.11
C GLU A 83 -0.88 -2.34 2.47
N ARG A 84 0.01 -2.60 3.44
CA ARG A 84 -0.35 -3.05 4.78
C ARG A 84 -1.27 -2.06 5.50
N ALA A 85 -0.87 -0.79 5.55
CA ALA A 85 -1.60 0.26 6.25
C ALA A 85 -2.91 0.64 5.52
N LEU A 86 -2.96 0.54 4.19
CA LEU A 86 -4.18 0.75 3.42
C LEU A 86 -5.19 -0.38 3.69
N ILE A 87 -4.80 -1.64 3.47
CA ILE A 87 -5.71 -2.79 3.55
C ILE A 87 -6.19 -3.04 4.99
N ASN A 88 -5.29 -2.98 5.97
CA ASN A 88 -5.63 -3.32 7.36
C ASN A 88 -6.03 -2.10 8.19
N GLY A 89 -5.33 -0.97 7.99
CA GLY A 89 -5.60 0.28 8.68
C GLY A 89 -6.81 0.97 8.10
N VAL A 90 -6.64 1.60 6.93
CA VAL A 90 -7.64 2.50 6.32
C VAL A 90 -8.94 1.79 5.95
N LEU A 91 -8.89 0.69 5.18
CA LEU A 91 -10.12 0.04 4.72
C LEU A 91 -10.96 -0.53 5.88
N SER A 92 -10.35 -0.79 7.03
CA SER A 92 -11.05 -1.34 8.17
C SER A 92 -11.74 -0.28 9.05
N ILE A 93 -11.50 1.02 8.82
CA ILE A 93 -12.05 2.06 9.71
C ILE A 93 -13.51 2.40 9.45
N GLN A 94 -14.08 2.03 8.29
CA GLN A 94 -15.49 2.24 7.97
C GLN A 94 -16.33 1.04 8.39
N ARG A 95 -17.52 1.30 8.96
CA ARG A 95 -18.45 0.25 9.38
C ARG A 95 -19.29 -0.23 8.21
N GLY A 96 -19.06 -1.47 7.79
CA GLY A 96 -19.86 -2.10 6.73
C GLY A 96 -19.86 -1.27 5.45
N THR A 97 -21.00 -1.21 4.78
CA THR A 97 -21.19 -0.47 3.53
C THR A 97 -21.81 0.91 3.74
N ASP A 98 -22.24 1.23 4.97
CA ASP A 98 -22.93 2.48 5.25
C ASP A 98 -21.93 3.65 5.29
N PRO A 99 -22.18 4.74 4.56
CA PRO A 99 -21.29 5.89 4.55
C PRO A 99 -21.38 6.67 5.86
N GLY A 100 -20.25 7.20 6.32
CA GLY A 100 -20.20 8.15 7.44
C GLY A 100 -20.19 7.53 8.83
N VAL A 101 -20.00 6.21 8.95
CA VAL A 101 -19.79 5.55 10.25
C VAL A 101 -18.36 5.03 10.28
N MET A 102 -17.47 5.75 10.97
CA MET A 102 -16.04 5.46 11.04
C MET A 102 -15.55 5.42 12.49
N ILE A 103 -14.42 4.73 12.74
CA ILE A 103 -13.73 4.77 14.04
C ILE A 103 -12.64 5.84 14.08
N TYR A 104 -12.34 6.30 15.29
CA TYR A 104 -11.16 7.12 15.57
C TYR A 104 -9.91 6.26 15.75
N MET A 105 -9.97 5.33 16.69
CA MET A 105 -8.90 4.40 17.06
C MET A 105 -9.18 3.01 16.52
N LEU A 106 -8.14 2.29 16.14
CA LEU A 106 -8.20 0.89 15.75
C LEU A 106 -7.62 0.03 16.89
N PRO A 107 -8.46 -0.53 17.79
CA PRO A 107 -8.02 -1.32 18.94
C PRO A 107 -7.04 -2.43 18.54
N GLN A 108 -5.96 -2.59 19.30
CA GLN A 108 -4.97 -3.64 19.08
C GLN A 108 -4.96 -4.69 20.21
N ALA A 109 -5.64 -4.42 21.34
CA ALA A 109 -5.72 -5.37 22.44
C ALA A 109 -6.53 -6.64 22.09
N PRO A 110 -6.07 -7.84 22.53
CA PRO A 110 -6.81 -9.08 22.36
C PRO A 110 -8.24 -9.01 22.94
N GLY A 111 -9.21 -9.57 22.22
CA GLY A 111 -10.60 -9.65 22.66
C GLY A 111 -11.34 -8.31 22.73
N ARG A 112 -10.76 -7.20 22.22
CA ARG A 112 -11.43 -5.90 22.15
C ARG A 112 -12.19 -5.70 20.85
N SER A 113 -13.19 -4.83 20.91
CA SER A 113 -14.05 -4.48 19.77
C SER A 113 -13.88 -3.02 19.40
N LYS A 114 -13.94 -2.72 18.10
CA LYS A 114 -14.07 -1.36 17.55
C LYS A 114 -15.25 -0.58 18.13
N ALA A 115 -16.30 -1.30 18.57
CA ALA A 115 -17.49 -0.70 19.18
C ALA A 115 -17.31 -0.37 20.68
N ILE A 116 -16.30 -0.94 21.33
CA ILE A 116 -16.06 -0.82 22.78
C ILE A 116 -14.69 -0.18 22.97
N SER A 117 -14.61 1.11 22.65
CA SER A 117 -13.46 1.99 22.87
C SER A 117 -13.98 3.34 23.40
N TYR A 118 -13.08 4.24 23.80
CA TYR A 118 -13.48 5.57 24.28
C TYR A 118 -14.31 6.33 23.23
N HIS A 119 -13.95 6.19 21.96
CA HIS A 119 -14.64 6.80 20.83
C HIS A 119 -15.75 5.92 20.24
N GLY A 120 -15.57 4.60 20.25
CA GLY A 120 -16.46 3.64 19.59
C GLY A 120 -16.57 3.88 18.08
N TRP A 121 -17.71 3.48 17.51
CA TRP A 121 -18.12 3.90 16.19
C TRP A 121 -18.71 5.30 16.26
N GLY A 122 -18.26 6.19 15.39
CA GLY A 122 -18.90 7.49 15.23
C GLY A 122 -20.30 7.38 14.60
N THR A 123 -20.89 8.53 14.34
CA THR A 123 -22.20 8.67 13.71
C THR A 123 -22.09 9.49 12.44
N LYS A 124 -23.08 9.38 11.57
CA LYS A 124 -23.09 10.06 10.27
C LYS A 124 -23.09 11.59 10.39
N TYR A 125 -23.73 12.12 11.43
CA TYR A 125 -24.02 13.56 11.54
C TYR A 125 -23.53 14.22 12.83
N ASP A 126 -23.13 13.44 13.85
CA ASP A 126 -22.82 13.97 15.19
C ASP A 126 -21.39 13.65 15.65
N SER A 127 -20.55 13.09 14.77
CA SER A 127 -19.14 12.82 15.05
C SER A 127 -18.24 13.75 14.24
N PHE A 128 -17.59 14.69 14.93
CA PHE A 128 -16.79 15.77 14.34
C PHE A 128 -15.30 15.69 14.69
N TRP A 129 -14.77 14.47 14.74
CA TRP A 129 -13.37 14.22 15.05
C TRP A 129 -12.46 14.49 13.84
N CYS A 130 -11.18 14.75 14.09
CA CYS A 130 -10.15 14.83 13.04
C CYS A 130 -10.17 13.61 12.11
N CYS A 131 -10.36 12.42 12.68
CA CYS A 131 -10.42 11.14 11.97
C CYS A 131 -11.54 11.06 10.92
N TYR A 132 -12.64 11.80 11.08
CA TYR A 132 -13.69 11.87 10.06
C TYR A 132 -13.21 12.65 8.84
N GLY A 133 -12.48 13.74 9.03
CA GLY A 133 -11.89 14.51 7.93
C GLY A 133 -10.88 13.66 7.14
N THR A 134 -9.90 13.08 7.82
CA THR A 134 -8.89 12.22 7.17
C THR A 134 -9.49 10.93 6.61
N GLY A 135 -10.53 10.38 7.25
CA GLY A 135 -11.26 9.22 6.78
C GLY A 135 -11.94 9.50 5.44
N ILE A 136 -12.72 10.58 5.34
CA ILE A 136 -13.35 11.00 4.08
C ILE A 136 -12.30 11.21 2.98
N GLU A 137 -11.21 11.91 3.30
CA GLU A 137 -10.11 12.08 2.34
C GLU A 137 -9.52 10.75 1.89
N SER A 138 -9.29 9.80 2.81
CA SER A 138 -8.76 8.47 2.50
C SER A 138 -9.64 7.71 1.51
N PHE A 139 -10.94 7.63 1.80
CA PHE A 139 -11.89 6.90 0.95
C PHE A 139 -12.13 7.58 -0.40
N SER A 140 -11.96 8.91 -0.48
CA SER A 140 -12.03 9.64 -1.77
C SER A 140 -10.85 9.35 -2.71
N LYS A 141 -9.74 8.80 -2.19
CA LYS A 141 -8.47 8.69 -2.91
C LYS A 141 -7.82 7.31 -2.86
N LEU A 142 -8.59 6.24 -2.69
CA LEU A 142 -8.07 4.86 -2.66
C LEU A 142 -7.21 4.48 -3.89
N GLY A 143 -7.37 5.19 -5.02
CA GLY A 143 -6.56 5.02 -6.22
C GLY A 143 -5.25 5.82 -6.30
N ASP A 144 -4.93 6.69 -5.33
CA ASP A 144 -3.87 7.72 -5.49
C ASP A 144 -2.42 7.19 -5.54
N SER A 145 -2.24 5.93 -5.17
CA SER A 145 -0.94 5.26 -5.02
C SER A 145 -0.95 3.85 -5.61
N ILE A 146 -1.83 3.59 -6.57
CA ILE A 146 -1.77 2.35 -7.38
C ILE A 146 -0.64 2.45 -8.40
N TYR A 147 -0.56 3.59 -9.10
CA TYR A 147 0.30 3.83 -10.26
C TYR A 147 1.24 5.01 -10.04
N PHE A 148 2.49 4.88 -10.46
CA PHE A 148 3.49 5.95 -10.47
C PHE A 148 4.12 6.05 -11.86
N GLU A 149 3.79 7.12 -12.58
CA GLU A 149 4.31 7.40 -13.91
C GLU A 149 5.61 8.19 -13.84
N GLU A 150 6.59 7.79 -14.66
CA GLU A 150 7.82 8.52 -14.94
C GLU A 150 7.87 8.83 -16.44
N LYS A 151 8.07 10.11 -16.75
CA LYS A 151 8.14 10.60 -18.12
C LYS A 151 9.59 10.64 -18.60
N GLY A 152 9.80 10.46 -19.89
CA GLY A 152 11.12 10.47 -20.53
C GLY A 152 11.02 9.82 -21.91
N ASP A 153 12.16 9.59 -22.56
CA ASP A 153 12.23 8.96 -23.89
C ASP A 153 11.64 7.54 -23.88
N THR A 154 11.88 6.81 -22.79
CA THR A 154 11.20 5.55 -22.48
C THR A 154 10.32 5.80 -21.25
N PRO A 155 9.04 6.17 -21.42
CA PRO A 155 8.17 6.38 -20.27
C PRO A 155 8.05 5.09 -19.46
N ALA A 156 7.99 5.22 -18.14
CA ALA A 156 7.82 4.09 -17.23
C ALA A 156 6.55 4.24 -16.37
N LEU A 157 5.88 3.11 -16.10
CA LEU A 157 4.73 3.03 -15.21
C LEU A 157 5.01 1.97 -14.16
N SER A 158 5.08 2.40 -12.90
CA SER A 158 5.23 1.49 -11.77
C SER A 158 3.88 1.21 -11.11
N ILE A 159 3.47 -0.05 -11.10
CA ILE A 159 2.28 -0.55 -10.40
C ILE A 159 2.73 -1.11 -9.05
N ILE A 160 2.31 -0.47 -7.96
CA ILE A 160 2.69 -0.87 -6.61
C ILE A 160 1.54 -1.40 -5.75
N GLN A 161 0.29 -1.16 -6.13
CA GLN A 161 -0.86 -1.76 -5.46
C GLN A 161 -1.66 -2.61 -6.45
N TYR A 162 -2.11 -3.77 -5.99
CA TYR A 162 -2.95 -4.67 -6.78
C TYR A 162 -4.42 -4.44 -6.40
N ILE A 163 -5.03 -3.45 -7.06
CA ILE A 163 -6.44 -3.06 -6.89
C ILE A 163 -7.10 -3.00 -8.28
N PRO A 164 -8.24 -3.66 -8.53
CA PRO A 164 -8.88 -3.64 -9.84
C PRO A 164 -9.12 -2.21 -10.33
N SER A 165 -8.51 -1.85 -11.45
CA SER A 165 -8.51 -0.47 -11.94
C SER A 165 -8.02 -0.39 -13.39
N THR A 166 -8.28 0.75 -14.03
CA THR A 166 -7.80 1.05 -15.37
C THR A 166 -7.01 2.36 -15.34
N PHE A 167 -5.80 2.33 -15.89
CA PHE A 167 -4.93 3.50 -16.01
C PHE A 167 -4.74 3.89 -17.47
N ASN A 168 -5.17 5.11 -17.81
CA ASN A 168 -4.94 5.69 -19.12
C ASN A 168 -3.51 6.26 -19.20
N TRP A 169 -2.58 5.49 -19.74
CA TRP A 169 -1.17 5.83 -19.83
C TRP A 169 -0.88 6.68 -21.08
N LYS A 170 -1.31 7.94 -21.02
CA LYS A 170 -1.26 8.88 -22.14
C LYS A 170 0.13 9.07 -22.73
N THR A 171 1.19 9.10 -21.91
CA THR A 171 2.56 9.31 -22.41
C THR A 171 3.08 8.13 -23.23
N ALA A 172 2.64 6.91 -22.92
CA ALA A 172 2.96 5.73 -23.71
C ALA A 172 2.00 5.52 -24.87
N GLY A 173 0.78 6.07 -24.82
CA GLY A 173 -0.26 5.89 -25.84
C GLY A 173 -1.11 4.63 -25.65
N VAL A 174 -1.07 4.02 -24.46
CA VAL A 174 -1.78 2.78 -24.14
C VAL A 174 -2.65 2.93 -22.89
N THR A 175 -3.55 1.99 -22.67
CA THR A 175 -4.30 1.85 -21.42
C THR A 175 -3.94 0.52 -20.78
N VAL A 176 -3.72 0.52 -19.47
CA VAL A 176 -3.43 -0.69 -18.68
C VAL A 176 -4.61 -0.98 -17.77
N THR A 177 -5.20 -2.17 -17.88
CA THR A 177 -6.29 -2.63 -17.02
C THR A 177 -5.78 -3.75 -16.12
N GLN A 178 -5.98 -3.59 -14.82
CA GLN A 178 -5.65 -4.56 -13.79
C GLN A 178 -6.91 -5.26 -13.30
N GLN A 179 -6.86 -6.59 -13.26
CA GLN A 179 -7.89 -7.46 -12.72
C GLN A 179 -7.27 -8.45 -11.75
N LEU A 180 -8.00 -8.84 -10.73
CA LEU A 180 -7.58 -9.81 -9.71
C LEU A 180 -8.53 -11.00 -9.73
N GLU A 181 -7.99 -12.19 -9.53
CA GLU A 181 -8.83 -13.35 -9.21
C GLU A 181 -9.32 -13.27 -7.75
N PRO A 182 -10.55 -13.74 -7.46
CA PRO A 182 -11.03 -13.83 -6.09
C PRO A 182 -10.12 -14.73 -5.24
N LEU A 183 -9.77 -14.27 -4.04
CA LEU A 183 -9.02 -15.07 -3.08
C LEU A 183 -9.92 -16.16 -2.47
N SER A 184 -9.37 -17.36 -2.26
CA SER A 184 -10.03 -18.48 -1.58
C SER A 184 -9.09 -19.11 -0.57
N SER A 185 -9.62 -19.62 0.55
CA SER A 185 -8.82 -20.40 1.51
C SER A 185 -8.31 -21.73 0.94
N SER A 186 -8.88 -22.22 -0.17
CA SER A 186 -8.44 -23.43 -0.86
C SER A 186 -7.35 -23.18 -1.91
N ASP A 187 -7.14 -21.94 -2.33
CA ASP A 187 -6.11 -21.55 -3.29
C ASP A 187 -5.28 -20.40 -2.72
N MET A 188 -4.08 -20.74 -2.25
CA MET A 188 -3.14 -19.79 -1.64
C MET A 188 -2.35 -18.99 -2.67
N ASN A 189 -2.84 -18.86 -3.90
CA ASN A 189 -2.21 -18.03 -4.93
C ASN A 189 -3.03 -16.77 -5.17
N PHE A 190 -2.39 -15.63 -4.97
CA PHE A 190 -2.91 -14.35 -5.42
C PHE A 190 -2.57 -14.15 -6.89
N ARG A 191 -3.57 -14.01 -7.77
CA ARG A 191 -3.36 -13.84 -9.21
C ARG A 191 -3.83 -12.48 -9.69
N VAL A 192 -2.99 -11.85 -10.50
CA VAL A 192 -3.21 -10.53 -11.10
C VAL A 192 -3.04 -10.64 -12.60
N SER A 193 -4.00 -10.08 -13.33
CA SER A 193 -4.01 -9.98 -14.78
C SER A 193 -3.88 -8.51 -15.19
N LEU A 194 -2.86 -8.19 -15.99
CA LEU A 194 -2.63 -6.87 -16.54
C LEU A 194 -2.79 -6.93 -18.06
N SER A 195 -3.87 -6.35 -18.56
CA SER A 195 -4.16 -6.29 -20.01
C SER A 195 -3.85 -4.91 -20.54
N VAL A 196 -3.19 -4.85 -21.70
CA VAL A 196 -2.94 -3.59 -22.39
C VAL A 196 -3.92 -3.40 -23.54
N SER A 197 -4.42 -2.18 -23.74
CA SER A 197 -5.17 -1.79 -24.93
C SER A 197 -4.56 -0.56 -25.59
N GLY A 198 -4.70 -0.47 -26.92
CA GLY A 198 -4.04 0.54 -27.74
C GLY A 198 -2.68 0.06 -28.25
N LYS A 199 -1.85 0.99 -28.71
CA LYS A 199 -0.49 0.70 -29.19
C LYS A 199 0.41 1.84 -28.79
N THR A 200 1.64 1.51 -28.38
CA THR A 200 2.60 2.58 -28.07
C THR A 200 2.85 3.49 -29.27
N ASN A 201 3.19 4.75 -28.98
CA ASN A 201 3.42 5.78 -30.00
C ASN A 201 4.74 5.59 -30.80
N GLY A 202 5.11 4.36 -31.14
CA GLY A 202 6.36 4.00 -31.84
C GLY A 202 7.59 3.84 -30.93
N GLN A 203 7.53 4.35 -29.69
CA GLN A 203 8.56 4.15 -28.67
C GLN A 203 8.28 2.92 -27.79
N SER A 204 9.33 2.41 -27.15
CA SER A 204 9.20 1.45 -26.05
C SER A 204 8.72 2.15 -24.78
N ALA A 205 8.04 1.41 -23.91
CA ALA A 205 7.65 1.87 -22.59
C ALA A 205 7.90 0.77 -21.55
N THR A 206 8.21 1.16 -20.33
CA THR A 206 8.57 0.23 -19.25
C THR A 206 7.41 0.06 -18.27
N LEU A 207 6.90 -1.15 -18.13
CA LEU A 207 5.98 -1.51 -17.06
C LEU A 207 6.77 -2.13 -15.91
N ASN A 208 6.74 -1.51 -14.73
CA ASN A 208 7.31 -2.07 -13.52
C ASN A 208 6.18 -2.60 -12.63
N VAL A 209 6.25 -3.86 -12.21
CA VAL A 209 5.28 -4.46 -11.29
C VAL A 209 5.98 -4.83 -9.99
N ARG A 210 5.41 -4.43 -8.85
CA ARG A 210 5.95 -4.77 -7.52
C ARG A 210 5.84 -6.26 -7.27
N ILE A 211 6.93 -6.90 -6.87
CA ILE A 211 6.89 -8.22 -6.29
C ILE A 211 6.82 -8.06 -4.76
N PRO A 212 5.69 -8.38 -4.11
CA PRO A 212 5.52 -8.11 -2.67
C PRO A 212 6.54 -8.86 -1.81
N THR A 213 7.01 -8.28 -0.72
CA THR A 213 7.94 -8.99 0.20
C THR A 213 7.31 -10.16 0.93
N TRP A 214 5.98 -10.18 1.08
CA TRP A 214 5.29 -11.26 1.76
C TRP A 214 5.18 -12.55 0.94
N THR A 215 5.47 -12.51 -0.37
CA THR A 215 5.38 -13.69 -1.24
C THR A 215 6.66 -14.53 -1.20
N SER A 216 6.56 -15.77 -1.66
CA SER A 216 7.70 -16.68 -1.83
C SER A 216 8.21 -16.64 -3.26
N ALA A 217 9.53 -16.67 -3.46
CA ALA A 217 10.12 -16.86 -4.78
C ALA A 217 9.70 -18.20 -5.41
N SER A 218 9.57 -19.24 -4.58
CA SER A 218 9.07 -20.54 -5.02
C SER A 218 7.57 -20.46 -5.25
N GLY A 219 7.14 -20.68 -6.49
CA GLY A 219 5.74 -20.64 -6.91
C GLY A 219 5.26 -19.26 -7.40
N ALA A 220 6.04 -18.20 -7.20
CA ALA A 220 5.79 -16.92 -7.84
C ALA A 220 6.08 -17.00 -9.34
N LYS A 221 5.21 -16.41 -10.16
CA LYS A 221 5.30 -16.45 -11.62
C LYS A 221 4.96 -15.10 -12.24
N ALA A 222 5.63 -14.79 -13.34
CA ALA A 222 5.29 -13.68 -14.21
C ALA A 222 5.35 -14.15 -15.67
N ILE A 223 4.23 -14.06 -16.38
CA ILE A 223 4.08 -14.59 -17.74
C ILE A 223 3.59 -13.44 -18.63
N LEU A 224 4.32 -13.16 -19.71
CA LEU A 224 3.95 -12.18 -20.72
C LEU A 224 3.63 -12.91 -22.02
N ASN A 225 2.38 -12.85 -22.49
CA ASN A 225 1.92 -13.49 -23.73
C ASN A 225 2.39 -14.96 -23.83
N ASP A 226 2.10 -15.76 -22.80
CA ASP A 226 2.50 -17.16 -22.65
C ASP A 226 4.00 -17.43 -22.47
N LYS A 227 4.83 -16.39 -22.46
CA LYS A 227 6.27 -16.51 -22.19
C LYS A 227 6.58 -16.22 -20.72
N ASP A 228 7.17 -17.21 -20.05
CA ASP A 228 7.71 -17.05 -18.69
C ASP A 228 8.85 -16.00 -18.69
N LEU A 229 8.76 -15.03 -17.77
CA LEU A 229 9.77 -13.98 -17.58
C LEU A 229 10.91 -14.42 -16.66
N GLY A 230 10.86 -15.65 -16.13
CA GLY A 230 11.90 -16.25 -15.31
C GLY A 230 11.71 -16.00 -13.82
N SER A 231 12.83 -16.02 -13.08
CA SER A 231 12.81 -15.93 -11.61
C SER A 231 12.26 -14.60 -11.11
N VAL A 232 11.23 -14.67 -10.28
CA VAL A 232 10.63 -13.53 -9.59
C VAL A 232 11.29 -13.37 -8.21
N THR A 233 11.76 -12.16 -7.89
CA THR A 233 12.44 -11.87 -6.61
C THR A 233 11.52 -11.08 -5.68
N PRO A 234 11.08 -11.64 -4.53
CA PRO A 234 10.30 -10.89 -3.53
C PRO A 234 11.02 -9.61 -3.09
N GLY A 235 10.27 -8.51 -2.92
CA GLY A 235 10.83 -7.22 -2.53
C GLY A 235 11.51 -6.44 -3.66
N SER A 236 11.27 -6.80 -4.92
CA SER A 236 11.81 -6.09 -6.09
C SER A 236 10.70 -5.50 -6.98
N LEU A 237 11.12 -4.69 -7.97
CA LEU A 237 10.31 -4.38 -9.13
C LEU A 237 10.72 -5.33 -10.27
N LEU A 238 9.74 -5.96 -10.92
CA LEU A 238 9.95 -6.64 -12.19
C LEU A 238 9.65 -5.66 -13.32
N SER A 239 10.64 -5.39 -14.17
CA SER A 239 10.55 -4.42 -15.26
C SER A 239 10.41 -5.11 -16.61
N VAL A 240 9.44 -4.69 -17.40
CA VAL A 240 9.25 -5.14 -18.79
C VAL A 240 9.26 -3.92 -19.70
N THR A 241 10.28 -3.81 -20.55
CA THR A 241 10.41 -2.71 -21.51
C THR A 241 10.18 -3.23 -22.92
N LYS A 242 9.14 -2.73 -23.59
CA LYS A 242 8.84 -3.07 -24.98
C LYS A 242 7.92 -2.05 -25.64
N GLN A 243 7.66 -2.24 -26.93
CA GLN A 243 6.52 -1.62 -27.60
C GLN A 243 5.26 -2.42 -27.25
N TRP A 244 4.37 -1.80 -26.46
CA TRP A 244 3.13 -2.45 -26.02
C TRP A 244 2.02 -2.32 -27.06
N ASN A 245 1.15 -3.32 -27.15
CA ASN A 245 -0.01 -3.35 -28.03
C ASN A 245 -1.20 -4.10 -27.40
N SER A 246 -2.37 -4.04 -28.04
CA SER A 246 -3.62 -4.61 -27.52
C SER A 246 -3.62 -6.14 -27.28
N ASN A 247 -2.65 -6.88 -27.82
CA ASN A 247 -2.53 -8.32 -27.58
C ASN A 247 -1.66 -8.63 -26.36
N ASP A 248 -1.11 -7.61 -25.70
CA ASP A 248 -0.21 -7.82 -24.57
C ASP A 248 -0.96 -8.06 -23.27
N HIS A 249 -0.59 -9.15 -22.62
CA HIS A 249 -1.13 -9.61 -21.35
C HIS A 249 0.01 -10.06 -20.44
N LEU A 250 0.08 -9.46 -19.25
CA LEU A 250 0.99 -9.85 -18.19
C LEU A 250 0.20 -10.48 -17.04
N SER A 251 0.43 -11.77 -16.81
CA SER A 251 -0.12 -12.53 -15.69
C SER A 251 0.91 -12.64 -14.57
N LEU A 252 0.50 -12.36 -13.35
CA LEU A 252 1.31 -12.48 -12.14
C LEU A 252 0.63 -13.45 -11.17
N GLN A 253 1.42 -14.31 -10.55
CA GLN A 253 0.97 -15.19 -9.47
C GLN A 253 1.92 -15.04 -8.28
N PHE A 254 1.34 -14.85 -7.09
CA PHE A 254 2.07 -14.70 -5.85
C PHE A 254 1.54 -15.70 -4.80
N PRO A 255 2.34 -16.68 -4.38
CA PRO A 255 1.99 -17.53 -3.25
C PRO A 255 1.83 -16.71 -1.97
N ILE A 256 0.73 -16.94 -1.27
CA ILE A 256 0.44 -16.42 0.06
C ILE A 256 0.83 -17.50 1.07
N ALA A 257 1.63 -17.14 2.07
CA ALA A 257 1.96 -18.01 3.19
C ALA A 257 1.39 -17.45 4.49
N LEU A 258 0.94 -18.35 5.37
CA LEU A 258 0.66 -17.98 6.75
C LEU A 258 1.96 -17.60 7.45
N ARG A 259 1.98 -16.46 8.13
CA ARG A 259 3.12 -15.99 8.91
C ARG A 259 2.66 -15.44 10.24
N THR A 260 3.53 -15.54 11.24
CA THR A 260 3.38 -14.80 12.49
C THR A 260 4.22 -13.53 12.41
N GLU A 261 3.75 -12.46 13.05
CA GLU A 261 4.51 -11.22 13.22
C GLU A 261 4.49 -10.89 14.70
N ALA A 262 5.65 -10.96 15.34
CA ALA A 262 5.78 -10.60 16.75
C ALA A 262 5.51 -9.10 16.91
N ILE A 263 4.86 -8.74 18.00
CA ILE A 263 4.75 -7.33 18.39
C ILE A 263 6.15 -6.76 18.60
N LYS A 264 6.35 -5.50 18.21
CA LYS A 264 7.64 -4.80 18.39
C LYS A 264 7.79 -4.46 19.86
N ASP A 265 8.28 -5.43 20.60
CA ASP A 265 8.58 -5.32 22.02
C ASP A 265 9.93 -5.99 22.31
N ASP A 266 10.71 -5.42 23.21
CA ASP A 266 12.02 -5.95 23.61
C ASP A 266 12.10 -6.39 25.09
N GLN A 267 10.96 -6.59 25.74
CA GLN A 267 10.85 -7.31 27.03
C GLN A 267 10.56 -8.80 26.88
#